data_AF-A0AA40EJJ7-F1
#
_entry.id   AF-A0AA40EJJ7-F1
#
_cell.length_a   1.000
_cell.length_b   1.000
_cell.length_c   1.000
_cell.angle_alpha   90.00
_cell.angle_beta   90.00
_cell.angle_gamma   90.00
#
_symmetry.space_group_name_H-M   'P 1'
#
loop_
_entity.id
_entity.type
_entity.pdbx_description
1 polymer ?
#
loop_
_entity_poly.entity_id
_entity_poly.type
_entity_poly.pdbx_seq_one_letter_code
_entity_poly.pdbx_strand_id
1 'polypeptide(L)'
;MSGKGKALVQMKLSFGKRVAGGSALGGQDQPKKQRLDGEKEINPSKDDLTSKSPSRDNQGLDKGNEVKGSSSKEDDANTINTNNPPKSPGSPTSNPSSTSNPSPSQLPLPKATTTLPPARRIRLINKTGDIFHSAPPKTLLIHACNTIGSWGAGIAKAFRKQYPDAYAIYRAHCMRSVPQHLVGTALLIAPRADAARQHYIGCVFTSKGHGQRRDKPPEILRATGPAMRDLLRQAVRDGGVGEMRMCRINSGLFAVPWHETKLVIEELELGEGEVPGERGPVRIVVYSPA
;
A
#
# COMPACT_ATOMS: atom_id res chain seq x y z
N MET A 1 -8.71 48.98 44.25
CA MET A 1 -8.98 49.66 42.96
C MET A 1 -8.75 48.64 41.85
N SER A 2 -9.71 47.75 41.58
CA SER A 2 -10.73 47.87 40.51
C SER A 2 -10.16 48.11 39.10
N GLY A 3 -9.85 47.01 38.40
CA GLY A 3 -10.57 46.60 37.19
C GLY A 3 -10.19 47.16 35.79
N LYS A 4 -10.30 46.23 34.82
CA LYS A 4 -10.58 46.37 33.37
C LYS A 4 -9.36 46.54 32.45
N GLY A 5 -9.29 45.90 31.27
CA GLY A 5 -10.26 45.07 30.56
C GLY A 5 -9.63 44.48 29.28
N LYS A 6 -10.09 43.28 28.90
CA LYS A 6 -9.76 42.59 27.64
C LYS A 6 -10.63 43.14 26.51
N ALA A 7 -10.02 43.45 25.37
CA ALA A 7 -10.74 43.77 24.13
C ALA A 7 -11.03 42.47 23.35
N LEU A 8 -12.31 42.17 23.15
CA LEU A 8 -12.83 41.13 22.27
C LEU A 8 -13.42 41.82 21.03
N VAL A 9 -12.83 41.61 19.86
CA VAL A 9 -13.35 42.11 18.58
C VAL A 9 -14.39 41.13 18.07
N GLN A 10 -15.63 41.61 17.95
CA GLN A 10 -16.79 40.87 17.47
C GLN A 10 -17.04 41.26 16.00
N MET A 11 -16.84 40.33 15.06
CA MET A 11 -17.22 40.51 13.65
C MET A 11 -18.72 40.20 13.49
N LYS A 12 -19.48 41.18 12.98
CA LYS A 12 -20.88 41.06 12.58
C LYS A 12 -20.97 40.43 11.18
N LEU A 13 -21.69 39.31 11.05
CA LEU A 13 -22.22 38.83 9.77
C LEU A 13 -23.64 39.38 9.57
N SER A 14 -23.85 40.08 8.47
CA SER A 14 -25.16 40.55 8.02
C SER A 14 -25.84 39.53 7.12
N PHE A 15 -27.10 39.21 7.44
CA PHE A 15 -28.03 38.41 6.66
C PHE A 15 -28.85 39.35 5.76
N GLY A 16 -28.89 39.10 4.45
CA GLY A 16 -29.79 39.77 3.50
C GLY A 16 -30.90 38.83 3.03
N LYS A 17 -32.16 39.21 3.27
CA LYS A 17 -33.38 38.47 2.91
C LYS A 17 -34.11 39.19 1.76
N ARG A 18 -34.78 38.39 0.92
CA ARG A 18 -35.58 38.69 -0.29
C ARG A 18 -36.65 39.78 -0.11
N VAL A 19 -37.02 40.44 -1.21
CA VAL A 19 -38.39 40.91 -1.51
C VAL A 19 -38.70 40.72 -3.02
N ALA A 20 -39.99 40.52 -3.32
CA ALA A 20 -40.62 40.08 -4.57
C ALA A 20 -41.32 41.22 -5.35
N GLY A 21 -41.81 40.89 -6.56
CA GLY A 21 -42.84 41.59 -7.35
C GLY A 21 -42.29 42.27 -8.62
N GLY A 22 -42.85 42.18 -9.83
CA GLY A 22 -44.04 41.52 -10.40
C GLY A 22 -44.43 42.19 -11.74
N SER A 23 -44.91 41.39 -12.72
CA SER A 23 -45.76 41.72 -13.90
C SER A 23 -45.24 42.67 -15.01
N ALA A 24 -45.56 42.60 -16.31
CA ALA A 24 -46.33 41.74 -17.26
C ALA A 24 -45.89 42.18 -18.71
N LEU A 25 -45.98 41.40 -19.81
CA LEU A 25 -47.13 41.21 -20.70
C LEU A 25 -46.72 40.47 -22.01
N GLY A 26 -47.63 39.62 -22.53
CA GLY A 26 -47.81 39.22 -23.96
C GLY A 26 -46.94 38.06 -24.50
N GLY A 27 -47.41 37.00 -25.17
CA GLY A 27 -48.73 36.60 -25.66
C GLY A 27 -48.61 35.81 -27.00
N GLN A 28 -49.23 34.61 -27.07
CA GLN A 28 -49.59 33.78 -28.26
C GLN A 28 -48.43 33.04 -28.97
N ASP A 29 -48.53 31.79 -29.46
CA ASP A 29 -49.67 30.93 -29.78
C ASP A 29 -49.25 29.44 -29.88
N GLN A 30 -50.19 28.50 -29.66
CA GLN A 30 -50.03 27.04 -29.88
C GLN A 30 -50.48 26.64 -31.31
N PRO A 31 -50.31 25.36 -31.71
CA PRO A 31 -51.47 24.46 -31.58
C PRO A 31 -51.18 23.02 -31.08
N LYS A 32 -52.17 22.55 -30.30
CA LYS A 32 -52.68 21.19 -30.01
C LYS A 32 -52.65 20.24 -31.22
N LYS A 33 -52.79 18.90 -31.14
CA LYS A 33 -52.87 17.82 -30.13
C LYS A 33 -53.29 16.59 -30.98
N GLN A 34 -52.69 15.42 -30.83
CA GLN A 34 -53.39 14.17 -31.11
C GLN A 34 -52.85 13.04 -30.23
N ARG A 35 -53.80 12.32 -29.65
CA ARG A 35 -53.72 11.27 -28.64
C ARG A 35 -54.19 10.00 -29.34
N LEU A 36 -53.57 8.86 -29.10
CA LEU A 36 -54.20 7.54 -29.21
C LEU A 36 -53.55 6.59 -28.20
N ASP A 37 -54.41 5.90 -27.49
CA ASP A 37 -54.18 5.06 -26.33
C ASP A 37 -53.76 3.62 -26.74
N GLY A 38 -53.21 2.83 -25.80
CA GLY A 38 -53.00 1.40 -26.01
C GLY A 38 -52.09 0.72 -24.97
N GLU A 39 -52.69 0.30 -23.84
CA GLU A 39 -52.11 -0.65 -22.89
C GLU A 39 -52.01 -2.08 -23.48
N LYS A 40 -50.97 -2.84 -23.11
CA LYS A 40 -51.08 -4.25 -22.68
C LYS A 40 -49.75 -4.82 -22.14
N GLU A 41 -49.78 -5.22 -20.87
CA GLU A 41 -48.93 -6.27 -20.29
C GLU A 41 -49.14 -7.60 -21.01
N ILE A 42 -48.08 -8.38 -21.25
CA ILE A 42 -48.10 -9.86 -21.26
C ILE A 42 -46.70 -10.41 -20.89
N ASN A 43 -46.64 -11.16 -19.78
CA ASN A 43 -45.67 -12.24 -19.50
C ASN A 43 -46.19 -13.56 -20.10
N PRO A 44 -45.32 -14.50 -20.50
CA PRO A 44 -45.54 -15.90 -20.12
C PRO A 44 -44.23 -16.62 -19.68
N SER A 45 -44.23 -17.28 -18.52
CA SER A 45 -44.27 -18.75 -18.30
C SER A 45 -43.25 -19.56 -19.12
N LYS A 46 -42.24 -20.19 -18.50
CA LYS A 46 -42.25 -21.51 -17.81
C LYS A 46 -42.74 -22.66 -18.70
N ASP A 47 -41.79 -23.53 -19.02
CA ASP A 47 -41.79 -25.01 -19.14
C ASP A 47 -40.53 -25.35 -19.96
N ASP A 48 -39.78 -26.44 -19.85
CA ASP A 48 -39.59 -27.60 -18.98
C ASP A 48 -38.32 -28.27 -19.58
N LEU A 49 -37.53 -29.03 -18.81
CA LEU A 49 -36.61 -30.10 -19.25
C LEU A 49 -35.65 -30.52 -18.12
N THR A 50 -36.14 -31.43 -17.29
CA THR A 50 -35.56 -32.73 -16.89
C THR A 50 -34.02 -32.96 -16.91
N SER A 51 -33.46 -33.37 -15.77
CA SER A 51 -32.67 -34.63 -15.53
C SER A 51 -31.83 -34.51 -14.23
N LYS A 52 -32.13 -35.27 -13.15
CA LYS A 52 -31.43 -36.50 -12.68
C LYS A 52 -29.90 -36.35 -12.66
N SER A 53 -29.09 -36.43 -11.59
CA SER A 53 -29.01 -37.20 -10.32
C SER A 53 -27.64 -36.82 -9.65
N PRO A 54 -27.15 -37.42 -8.54
CA PRO A 54 -27.77 -37.89 -7.29
C PRO A 54 -27.15 -37.26 -6.02
N SER A 55 -27.93 -37.30 -4.94
CA SER A 55 -27.48 -37.26 -3.55
C SER A 55 -26.65 -38.49 -3.17
N ARG A 56 -25.65 -38.32 -2.32
CA ARG A 56 -25.09 -39.40 -1.49
C ARG A 56 -25.16 -38.99 -0.04
N ASP A 57 -26.00 -39.73 0.68
CA ASP A 57 -25.94 -39.94 2.11
C ASP A 57 -24.57 -40.53 2.50
N ASN A 58 -24.03 -40.09 3.63
CA ASN A 58 -23.56 -41.04 4.63
C ASN A 58 -23.64 -40.44 6.03
N GLN A 59 -24.56 -41.00 6.81
CA GLN A 59 -24.48 -41.11 8.27
C GLN A 59 -23.33 -42.10 8.60
N GLY A 60 -22.65 -42.11 9.74
CA GLY A 60 -22.80 -41.39 10.99
C GLY A 60 -21.68 -41.80 11.97
N LEU A 61 -21.87 -41.38 13.22
CA LEU A 61 -21.27 -41.90 14.47
C LEU A 61 -19.78 -41.59 14.73
N ASP A 62 -19.50 -40.65 15.65
CA ASP A 62 -19.14 -41.04 17.01
C ASP A 62 -19.31 -39.89 18.04
N LYS A 63 -19.57 -40.31 19.26
CA LYS A 63 -19.91 -39.61 20.51
C LYS A 63 -18.71 -38.75 20.96
N GLY A 64 -18.87 -37.52 21.46
CA GLY A 64 -19.41 -37.23 22.79
C GLY A 64 -18.29 -37.24 23.85
N ASN A 65 -17.77 -36.07 24.24
CA ASN A 65 -17.57 -35.74 25.65
C ASN A 65 -17.25 -34.24 25.85
N GLU A 66 -18.20 -33.53 26.47
CA GLU A 66 -17.98 -32.30 27.23
C GLU A 66 -17.36 -32.67 28.57
N VAL A 67 -16.31 -31.96 28.99
CA VAL A 67 -15.90 -31.89 30.40
C VAL A 67 -15.72 -30.42 30.77
N LYS A 68 -16.64 -29.93 31.61
CA LYS A 68 -16.46 -28.81 32.52
C LYS A 68 -15.86 -29.35 33.83
N GLY A 69 -14.89 -28.63 34.37
CA GLY A 69 -14.35 -28.80 35.73
C GLY A 69 -13.13 -27.90 35.87
N SER A 70 -13.29 -26.68 36.39
CA SER A 70 -13.21 -26.32 37.81
C SER A 70 -11.78 -26.10 38.30
N SER A 71 -11.60 -24.92 38.88
CA SER A 71 -10.47 -24.39 39.62
C SER A 71 -9.74 -25.35 40.56
N SER A 72 -8.43 -25.18 40.67
CA SER A 72 -7.73 -25.09 41.96
C SER A 72 -6.41 -24.34 41.78
N LYS A 73 -6.23 -23.34 42.64
CA LYS A 73 -4.94 -22.73 42.99
C LYS A 73 -4.16 -23.75 43.83
N GLU A 74 -2.84 -23.77 43.71
CA GLU A 74 -1.95 -24.04 44.83
C GLU A 74 -0.57 -23.44 44.53
N ASP A 75 -0.16 -22.58 45.46
CA ASP A 75 1.17 -22.05 45.65
C ASP A 75 2.05 -23.17 46.23
N ASP A 76 3.34 -23.23 45.89
CA ASP A 76 4.40 -23.44 46.89
C ASP A 76 5.81 -23.28 46.32
N ALA A 77 6.65 -22.69 47.16
CA ALA A 77 8.04 -22.32 46.94
C ALA A 77 9.01 -23.33 47.57
N ASN A 78 10.17 -23.57 46.94
CA ASN A 78 11.48 -23.77 47.62
C ASN A 78 12.59 -23.87 46.55
N THR A 79 13.55 -22.95 46.43
CA THR A 79 14.80 -22.76 47.23
C THR A 79 15.97 -23.68 46.81
N ILE A 80 16.93 -23.04 46.11
CA ILE A 80 18.41 -23.04 46.28
C ILE A 80 19.16 -24.38 46.36
N ASN A 81 20.11 -24.59 45.43
CA ASN A 81 21.48 -24.90 45.85
C ASN A 81 22.57 -24.35 44.90
N THR A 82 23.54 -23.73 45.55
CA THR A 82 24.79 -23.12 45.10
C THR A 82 25.87 -24.16 44.79
N ASN A 83 26.88 -23.82 43.97
CA ASN A 83 28.30 -23.95 44.33
C ASN A 83 29.25 -23.42 43.23
N ASN A 84 30.15 -22.52 43.65
CA ASN A 84 31.37 -21.96 43.04
C ASN A 84 32.37 -21.83 44.21
N PRO A 85 33.65 -21.41 44.07
CA PRO A 85 34.74 -21.60 43.08
C PRO A 85 36.03 -22.09 43.83
N PRO A 86 37.34 -21.89 43.42
CA PRO A 86 38.06 -20.57 43.39
C PRO A 86 39.18 -20.39 42.32
N LYS A 87 39.33 -19.18 41.70
CA LYS A 87 40.39 -18.11 41.83
C LYS A 87 41.88 -18.50 41.61
N SER A 88 42.55 -18.05 40.52
CA SER A 88 43.42 -16.84 40.34
C SER A 88 44.91 -17.06 40.76
N PRO A 89 45.93 -16.20 40.49
CA PRO A 89 46.04 -14.93 39.73
C PRO A 89 47.32 -14.75 38.84
N GLY A 90 47.46 -13.60 38.14
CA GLY A 90 48.76 -12.88 38.03
C GLY A 90 49.31 -12.49 36.65
N SER A 91 49.34 -11.19 36.33
CA SER A 91 50.17 -10.54 35.28
C SER A 91 51.54 -10.12 35.85
N PRO A 92 52.63 -9.86 35.07
CA PRO A 92 52.85 -8.53 34.48
C PRO A 92 53.68 -8.46 33.16
N THR A 93 53.82 -7.23 32.65
CA THR A 93 54.48 -6.62 31.46
C THR A 93 55.98 -6.90 31.19
N SER A 94 56.39 -6.92 29.90
CA SER A 94 57.44 -6.07 29.25
C SER A 94 58.01 -6.68 27.93
N ASN A 95 58.28 -5.82 26.92
CA ASN A 95 59.04 -6.03 25.67
C ASN A 95 60.58 -5.87 25.94
N PRO A 96 61.57 -6.31 25.10
CA PRO A 96 61.65 -6.00 23.65
C PRO A 96 62.51 -6.93 22.71
N SER A 97 62.52 -6.57 21.42
CA SER A 97 63.62 -6.71 20.40
C SER A 97 63.88 -8.03 19.63
N SER A 98 63.62 -7.98 18.31
CA SER A 98 64.46 -8.38 17.15
C SER A 98 65.26 -9.70 17.12
N THR A 99 65.04 -10.57 16.11
CA THR A 99 65.97 -10.77 14.96
C THR A 99 65.47 -11.81 13.92
N SER A 100 65.53 -11.42 12.65
CA SER A 100 65.79 -12.14 11.38
C SER A 100 65.57 -13.67 11.22
N ASN A 101 64.81 -14.06 10.19
CA ASN A 101 65.37 -14.70 8.98
C ASN A 101 64.35 -14.82 7.81
N PRO A 102 64.79 -14.89 6.52
CA PRO A 102 63.92 -14.73 5.35
C PRO A 102 63.65 -16.01 4.51
N SER A 103 62.52 -15.99 3.79
CA SER A 103 62.17 -16.70 2.52
C SER A 103 62.02 -18.25 2.52
N PRO A 104 61.23 -18.89 1.62
CA PRO A 104 60.97 -18.48 0.23
C PRO A 104 59.50 -18.54 -0.27
N SER A 105 59.22 -17.60 -1.17
CA SER A 105 58.38 -17.69 -2.38
C SER A 105 57.16 -18.63 -2.37
N GLN A 106 55.97 -18.05 -2.23
CA GLN A 106 54.72 -18.63 -2.71
C GLN A 106 54.17 -17.74 -3.82
N LEU A 107 54.09 -18.29 -5.04
CA LEU A 107 53.45 -17.66 -6.20
C LEU A 107 51.98 -17.33 -5.85
N PRO A 108 51.50 -16.10 -6.06
CA PRO A 108 50.10 -15.78 -5.78
C PRO A 108 49.19 -16.42 -6.82
N LEU A 109 48.29 -17.29 -6.34
CA LEU A 109 47.13 -17.77 -7.08
C LEU A 109 46.29 -16.55 -7.54
N PRO A 110 45.80 -16.51 -8.79
CA PRO A 110 45.04 -15.36 -9.28
C PRO A 110 43.78 -15.17 -8.43
N LYS A 111 43.67 -14.01 -7.78
CA LYS A 111 42.42 -13.56 -7.15
C LYS A 111 41.37 -13.51 -8.25
N ALA A 112 40.47 -14.49 -8.26
CA ALA A 112 39.23 -14.41 -9.02
C ALA A 112 38.43 -13.24 -8.44
N THR A 113 38.55 -12.07 -9.07
CA THR A 113 37.65 -10.96 -8.86
C THR A 113 36.32 -11.38 -9.45
N THR A 114 35.48 -12.06 -8.66
CA THR A 114 34.08 -12.23 -8.97
C THR A 114 33.44 -10.85 -8.83
N THR A 115 33.55 -10.04 -9.88
CA THR A 115 32.82 -8.78 -10.00
C THR A 115 31.35 -9.16 -10.09
N LEU A 116 30.65 -9.12 -8.95
CA LEU A 116 29.20 -9.21 -8.93
C LEU A 116 28.66 -8.19 -9.93
N PRO A 117 27.68 -8.55 -10.78
CA PRO A 117 27.09 -7.60 -11.71
C PRO A 117 26.57 -6.38 -10.94
N PRO A 118 26.75 -5.16 -11.46
CA PRO A 118 26.38 -3.95 -10.74
C PRO A 118 24.87 -3.95 -10.47
N ALA A 119 24.50 -3.81 -9.19
CA ALA A 119 23.11 -3.74 -8.77
C ALA A 119 22.35 -2.65 -9.54
N ARG A 120 21.16 -2.99 -10.04
CA ARG A 120 20.30 -2.02 -10.71
C ARG A 120 19.70 -1.09 -9.66
N ARG A 121 19.65 0.21 -9.94
CA ARG A 121 19.03 1.21 -9.07
C ARG A 121 17.88 1.93 -9.75
N ILE A 122 16.97 2.45 -8.94
CA ILE A 122 15.85 3.27 -9.39
C ILE A 122 16.33 4.71 -9.63
N ARG A 123 15.93 5.31 -10.74
CA ARG A 123 16.10 6.73 -11.03
C ARG A 123 14.74 7.41 -11.09
N LEU A 124 14.54 8.40 -10.24
CA LEU A 124 13.30 9.17 -10.19
C LEU A 124 13.38 10.40 -11.11
N ILE A 125 12.38 10.56 -11.97
CA ILE A 125 12.27 11.69 -12.90
C ILE A 125 11.10 12.56 -12.44
N ASN A 126 11.38 13.76 -11.93
CA ASN A 126 10.32 14.64 -11.44
C ASN A 126 9.53 15.26 -12.60
N LYS A 127 8.21 15.33 -12.43
CA LYS A 127 7.27 16.00 -13.33
C LYS A 127 6.17 16.69 -12.51
N THR A 128 5.70 17.83 -12.99
CA THR A 128 4.56 18.52 -12.39
C THR A 128 3.29 18.15 -13.14
N GLY A 129 2.20 17.91 -12.41
CA GLY A 129 0.87 17.68 -12.97
C GLY A 129 0.11 16.52 -12.34
N ASP A 130 -1.00 16.16 -12.98
CA ASP A 130 -1.81 15.00 -12.59
C ASP A 130 -1.17 13.70 -13.12
N ILE A 131 -0.88 12.77 -12.22
CA ILE A 131 -0.33 11.44 -12.52
C ILE A 131 -1.23 10.64 -13.48
N PHE A 132 -2.55 10.86 -13.43
CA PHE A 132 -3.53 10.14 -14.23
C PHE A 132 -3.69 10.69 -15.66
N HIS A 133 -3.25 11.92 -15.89
CA HIS A 133 -3.42 12.61 -17.15
C HIS A 133 -2.38 12.11 -18.17
N SER A 134 -2.83 11.78 -19.38
CA SER A 134 -1.98 11.28 -20.47
C SER A 134 -1.07 10.12 -20.05
N ALA A 135 -1.56 9.25 -19.17
CA ALA A 135 -0.92 7.96 -18.92
C ALA A 135 -1.21 7.05 -20.13
N PRO A 136 -0.18 6.51 -20.82
CA PRO A 136 -0.39 5.57 -21.90
C PRO A 136 -0.89 4.22 -21.34
N PRO A 137 -1.53 3.38 -22.18
CA PRO A 137 -1.79 1.98 -21.83
C PRO A 137 -0.54 1.30 -21.28
N LYS A 138 -0.75 0.30 -20.41
CA LYS A 138 0.30 -0.44 -19.71
C LYS A 138 1.14 0.38 -18.71
N THR A 139 0.72 1.60 -18.38
CA THR A 139 1.34 2.36 -17.28
C THR A 139 1.00 1.75 -15.93
N LEU A 140 2.01 1.53 -15.09
CA LEU A 140 1.88 1.23 -13.67
C LEU A 140 1.82 2.53 -12.85
N LEU A 141 0.68 2.77 -12.22
CA LEU A 141 0.40 3.91 -11.37
C LEU A 141 0.58 3.50 -9.89
N ILE A 142 1.61 4.02 -9.26
CA ILE A 142 2.04 3.61 -7.91
C ILE A 142 1.56 4.62 -6.87
N HIS A 143 1.01 4.11 -5.77
CA HIS A 143 0.68 4.92 -4.60
C HIS A 143 0.84 4.17 -3.28
N ALA A 144 1.14 4.90 -2.20
CA ALA A 144 1.22 4.35 -0.86
C ALA A 144 -0.16 4.08 -0.26
N CYS A 145 -0.31 2.91 0.35
CA CYS A 145 -1.55 2.38 0.89
C CYS A 145 -1.45 2.06 2.38
N ASN A 146 -2.63 2.08 3.02
CA ASN A 146 -2.83 1.43 4.30
C ASN A 146 -3.21 -0.04 4.11
N THR A 147 -3.28 -0.82 5.18
CA THR A 147 -3.64 -2.25 5.11
C THR A 147 -5.08 -2.52 5.55
N ILE A 148 -5.90 -1.48 5.79
CA ILE A 148 -7.28 -1.61 6.26
C ILE A 148 -8.34 -1.41 5.15
N GLY A 149 -7.93 -1.46 3.87
CA GLY A 149 -8.86 -1.42 2.74
C GLY A 149 -9.51 -0.05 2.49
N SER A 150 -8.85 1.04 2.88
CA SER A 150 -9.40 2.40 2.77
C SER A 150 -8.66 3.27 1.77
N TRP A 151 -9.37 3.78 0.76
CA TRP A 151 -8.94 4.86 -0.15
C TRP A 151 -9.85 6.09 0.02
N GLY A 152 -9.90 6.63 1.24
CA GLY A 152 -10.88 7.64 1.63
C GLY A 152 -10.48 9.11 1.40
N ALA A 153 -9.19 9.41 1.26
CA ALA A 153 -8.70 10.79 1.20
C ALA A 153 -7.43 10.93 0.33
N GLY A 154 -7.04 12.17 0.05
CA GLY A 154 -5.85 12.51 -0.73
C GLY A 154 -5.84 11.86 -2.11
N ILE A 155 -4.65 11.50 -2.60
CA ILE A 155 -4.49 10.84 -3.89
C ILE A 155 -5.22 9.49 -3.97
N ALA A 156 -5.32 8.74 -2.86
CA ALA A 156 -6.04 7.47 -2.82
C ALA A 156 -7.53 7.63 -3.16
N LYS A 157 -8.17 8.71 -2.71
CA LYS A 157 -9.55 9.04 -3.10
C LYS A 157 -9.68 9.27 -4.60
N ALA A 158 -8.70 9.91 -5.23
CA ALA A 158 -8.66 10.10 -6.68
C ALA A 158 -8.47 8.76 -7.42
N PHE A 159 -7.57 7.89 -6.94
CA PHE A 159 -7.44 6.51 -7.44
C PHE A 159 -8.78 5.77 -7.38
N ARG A 160 -9.49 5.82 -6.25
CA ARG A 160 -10.81 5.17 -6.10
C ARG A 160 -11.83 5.69 -7.10
N LYS A 161 -11.86 7.01 -7.34
CA LYS A 161 -12.78 7.64 -8.30
C LYS A 161 -12.50 7.18 -9.73
N GLN A 162 -11.23 7.06 -10.10
CA GLN A 162 -10.82 6.72 -11.47
C GLN A 162 -10.74 5.21 -11.73
N TYR A 163 -10.48 4.41 -10.70
CA TYR A 163 -10.31 2.95 -10.78
C TYR A 163 -11.15 2.26 -9.68
N PRO A 164 -12.48 2.31 -9.75
CA PRO A 164 -13.36 1.73 -8.73
C PRO A 164 -13.20 0.20 -8.62
N ASP A 165 -12.98 -0.50 -9.75
CA ASP A 165 -12.75 -1.94 -9.77
C ASP A 165 -11.43 -2.33 -9.07
N ALA A 166 -10.37 -1.57 -9.34
CA ALA A 166 -9.09 -1.77 -8.64
C ALA A 166 -9.24 -1.53 -7.13
N TYR A 167 -10.05 -0.55 -6.73
CA TYR A 167 -10.37 -0.35 -5.32
C TYR A 167 -11.09 -1.56 -4.71
N ALA A 168 -12.03 -2.18 -5.43
CA ALA A 168 -12.72 -3.38 -4.96
C ALA A 168 -11.74 -4.54 -4.71
N ILE A 169 -10.81 -4.77 -5.65
CA ILE A 169 -9.74 -5.79 -5.53
C ILE A 169 -8.84 -5.48 -4.33
N TYR A 170 -8.34 -4.25 -4.22
CA TYR A 170 -7.52 -3.79 -3.10
C TYR A 170 -8.24 -4.00 -1.75
N ARG A 171 -9.51 -3.61 -1.65
CA ARG A 171 -10.30 -3.73 -0.43
C ARG A 171 -10.48 -5.19 -0.04
N ALA A 172 -10.85 -6.05 -1.00
CA ALA A 172 -11.01 -7.48 -0.77
C ALA A 172 -9.68 -8.16 -0.40
N HIS A 173 -8.55 -7.70 -0.95
CA HIS A 173 -7.22 -8.15 -0.54
C HIS A 173 -6.93 -7.77 0.92
N CYS A 174 -7.18 -6.52 1.31
CA CYS A 174 -6.97 -6.08 2.70
C CYS A 174 -7.88 -6.84 3.69
N MET A 175 -9.15 -7.07 3.34
CA MET A 175 -10.12 -7.73 4.23
C MET A 175 -9.82 -9.22 4.47
N ARG A 176 -9.09 -9.87 3.56
CA ARG A 176 -8.70 -11.29 3.68
C ARG A 176 -7.32 -11.50 4.31
N SER A 177 -6.60 -10.42 4.58
CA SER A 177 -5.22 -10.46 5.06
C SER A 177 -5.12 -9.92 6.48
N VAL A 178 -4.10 -10.35 7.20
CA VAL A 178 -3.74 -9.73 8.48
C VAL A 178 -2.97 -8.44 8.18
N PRO A 179 -3.39 -7.27 8.70
CA PRO A 179 -2.74 -5.97 8.45
C PRO A 179 -1.22 -5.97 8.58
N GLN A 180 -0.69 -6.63 9.61
CA GLN A 180 0.74 -6.73 9.90
C GLN A 180 1.51 -7.46 8.81
N HIS A 181 0.90 -8.43 8.12
CA HIS A 181 1.54 -9.19 7.05
C HIS A 181 1.57 -8.44 5.72
N LEU A 182 0.74 -7.41 5.57
CA LEU A 182 0.73 -6.59 4.36
C LEU A 182 1.79 -5.50 4.38
N VAL A 183 2.15 -4.95 5.54
CA VAL A 183 3.17 -3.89 5.61
C VAL A 183 4.50 -4.38 5.06
N GLY A 184 5.08 -3.63 4.13
CA GLY A 184 6.31 -4.00 3.43
C GLY A 184 6.10 -4.89 2.20
N THR A 185 4.85 -5.17 1.83
CA THR A 185 4.49 -5.86 0.58
C THR A 185 3.78 -4.89 -0.38
N ALA A 186 3.44 -5.37 -1.56
CA ALA A 186 2.62 -4.65 -2.52
C ALA A 186 1.52 -5.52 -3.12
N LEU A 187 0.55 -4.86 -3.75
CA LEU A 187 -0.44 -5.48 -4.60
C LEU A 187 -0.40 -4.82 -5.97
N LEU A 188 0.01 -5.59 -6.98
CA LEU A 188 -0.16 -5.24 -8.39
C LEU A 188 -1.58 -5.64 -8.85
N ILE A 189 -2.30 -4.70 -9.43
CA ILE A 189 -3.64 -4.92 -10.00
C ILE A 189 -3.55 -4.66 -11.49
N ALA A 190 -3.73 -5.71 -12.30
CA ALA A 190 -3.76 -5.61 -13.75
C ALA A 190 -5.03 -4.88 -14.25
N PRO A 191 -4.95 -4.18 -15.40
CA PRO A 191 -6.14 -3.64 -16.02
C PRO A 191 -7.08 -4.78 -16.46
N ARG A 192 -8.39 -4.54 -16.37
CA ARG A 192 -9.35 -5.44 -17.00
C ARG A 192 -9.30 -5.24 -18.52
N ALA A 193 -9.52 -6.31 -19.29
CA ALA A 193 -9.54 -6.25 -20.74
C ALA A 193 -10.59 -5.26 -21.29
N ASP A 194 -11.72 -5.10 -20.60
CA ASP A 194 -12.83 -4.22 -20.96
C ASP A 194 -12.77 -2.82 -20.30
N ALA A 195 -11.74 -2.53 -19.50
CA ALA A 195 -11.62 -1.24 -18.84
C ALA A 195 -11.28 -0.13 -19.84
N ALA A 196 -11.96 1.01 -19.74
CA ALA A 196 -11.65 2.21 -20.53
C ALA A 196 -10.20 2.69 -20.32
N ARG A 197 -9.61 2.40 -19.14
CA ARG A 197 -8.22 2.69 -18.81
C ARG A 197 -7.44 1.39 -18.68
N GLN A 198 -6.47 1.19 -19.55
CA GLN A 198 -5.59 0.02 -19.58
C GLN A 198 -4.34 0.23 -18.72
N HIS A 199 -4.51 0.63 -17.45
CA HIS A 199 -3.41 0.91 -16.52
C HIS A 199 -3.34 -0.12 -15.38
N TYR A 200 -2.11 -0.41 -14.94
CA TYR A 200 -1.87 -1.18 -13.72
C TYR A 200 -1.93 -0.25 -12.52
N ILE A 201 -2.44 -0.76 -11.40
CA ILE A 201 -2.41 -0.05 -10.11
C ILE A 201 -1.43 -0.78 -9.18
N GLY A 202 -0.43 -0.05 -8.69
CA GLY A 202 0.56 -0.54 -7.74
C GLY A 202 0.28 -0.01 -6.33
N CYS A 203 -0.27 -0.85 -5.46
CA CYS A 203 -0.55 -0.51 -4.08
C CYS A 203 0.67 -0.90 -3.23
N VAL A 204 1.48 0.06 -2.77
CA VAL A 204 2.60 -0.25 -1.84
C VAL A 204 2.15 -0.05 -0.40
N PHE A 205 2.17 -1.11 0.40
CA PHE A 205 1.64 -1.11 1.77
C PHE A 205 2.69 -0.60 2.76
N THR A 206 2.60 0.68 3.10
CA THR A 206 3.62 1.35 3.94
C THR A 206 3.13 1.69 5.34
N SER A 207 1.85 1.49 5.66
CA SER A 207 1.29 1.78 6.98
C SER A 207 0.13 0.83 7.30
N LYS A 208 -0.03 0.38 8.54
CA LYS A 208 -1.20 -0.41 8.97
C LYS A 208 -2.48 0.41 8.83
N GLY A 209 -2.50 1.61 9.41
CA GLY A 209 -3.67 2.51 9.40
C GLY A 209 -3.49 3.74 8.52
N HIS A 210 -4.41 4.69 8.64
CA HIS A 210 -4.34 6.00 7.99
C HIS A 210 -4.88 7.10 8.91
N GLY A 211 -4.73 8.37 8.51
CA GLY A 211 -5.15 9.51 9.34
C GLY A 211 -4.34 9.55 10.63
N GLN A 212 -5.02 9.65 11.78
CA GLN A 212 -4.38 9.63 13.10
C GLN A 212 -3.86 8.23 13.50
N ARG A 213 -4.31 7.16 12.83
CA ARG A 213 -3.87 5.77 13.07
C ARG A 213 -2.77 5.31 12.12
N ARG A 214 -2.17 6.22 11.34
CA ARG A 214 -1.03 5.87 10.48
C ARG A 214 0.16 5.44 11.34
N ASP A 215 1.02 4.61 10.78
CA ASP A 215 2.30 4.27 11.39
C ASP A 215 3.23 5.50 11.42
N LYS A 216 4.26 5.45 12.26
CA LYS A 216 5.20 6.58 12.41
C LYS A 216 6.12 6.66 11.18
N PRO A 217 6.66 7.85 10.84
CA PRO A 217 7.53 8.01 9.67
C PRO A 217 8.67 6.98 9.56
N PRO A 218 9.40 6.61 10.63
CA PRO A 218 10.44 5.58 10.54
C PRO A 218 9.90 4.19 10.15
N GLU A 219 8.70 3.84 10.60
CA GLU A 219 8.06 2.56 10.27
C GLU A 219 7.60 2.56 8.80
N ILE A 220 7.05 3.68 8.34
CA ILE A 220 6.64 3.88 6.94
C ILE A 220 7.85 3.76 6.00
N LEU A 221 8.98 4.40 6.34
CA LEU A 221 10.21 4.33 5.57
C LEU A 221 10.76 2.90 5.53
N ARG A 222 10.80 2.21 6.67
CA ARG A 222 11.24 0.80 6.76
C ARG A 222 10.40 -0.13 5.88
N ALA A 223 9.09 0.13 5.76
CA ALA A 223 8.20 -0.63 4.89
C ALA A 223 8.33 -0.28 3.39
N THR A 224 8.79 0.94 3.07
CA THR A 224 8.75 1.46 1.70
C THR A 224 9.67 0.69 0.75
N GLY A 225 10.93 0.44 1.13
CA GLY A 225 11.89 -0.30 0.29
C GLY A 225 11.42 -1.72 -0.06
N PRO A 226 11.09 -2.57 0.92
CA PRO A 226 10.53 -3.90 0.68
C PRO A 226 9.26 -3.89 -0.18
N ALA A 227 8.33 -2.96 0.07
CA ALA A 227 7.09 -2.87 -0.71
C ALA A 227 7.35 -2.50 -2.17
N MET A 228 8.28 -1.57 -2.43
CA MET A 228 8.70 -1.22 -3.78
C MET A 228 9.36 -2.40 -4.50
N ARG A 229 10.25 -3.14 -3.82
CA ARG A 229 10.88 -4.35 -4.40
C ARG A 229 9.84 -5.41 -4.74
N ASP A 230 8.89 -5.66 -3.85
CA ASP A 230 7.81 -6.63 -4.07
C ASP A 230 6.93 -6.23 -5.26
N LEU A 231 6.57 -4.95 -5.38
CA LEU A 231 5.82 -4.44 -6.53
C LEU A 231 6.56 -4.66 -7.85
N LEU A 232 7.86 -4.37 -7.90
CA LEU A 232 8.66 -4.53 -9.11
C LEU A 232 8.78 -6.00 -9.51
N ARG A 233 8.96 -6.92 -8.56
CA ARG A 233 8.93 -8.37 -8.83
C ARG A 233 7.58 -8.84 -9.34
N GLN A 234 6.47 -8.30 -8.82
CA GLN A 234 5.14 -8.58 -9.36
C GLN A 234 5.00 -8.07 -10.80
N ALA A 235 5.50 -6.87 -11.09
CA ALA A 235 5.47 -6.30 -12.44
C ALA A 235 6.30 -7.10 -13.45
N VAL A 236 7.43 -7.69 -13.04
CA VAL A 236 8.21 -8.62 -13.89
C VAL A 236 7.42 -9.88 -14.20
N ARG A 237 6.83 -10.51 -13.17
CA ARG A 237 6.06 -11.76 -13.33
C ARG A 237 4.85 -11.59 -14.25
N ASP A 238 4.21 -10.43 -14.17
CA ASP A 238 3.11 -10.07 -15.08
C ASP A 238 3.61 -9.82 -16.51
N GLY A 239 4.72 -9.10 -16.67
CA GLY A 239 5.37 -8.87 -17.97
C GLY A 239 4.65 -7.85 -18.86
N GLY A 240 3.52 -7.28 -18.43
CA GLY A 240 2.71 -6.36 -19.22
C GLY A 240 2.94 -4.88 -18.91
N VAL A 241 3.76 -4.52 -17.92
CA VAL A 241 4.04 -3.12 -17.53
C VAL A 241 5.00 -2.45 -18.51
N GLY A 242 4.59 -1.30 -19.06
CA GLY A 242 5.38 -0.51 -20.01
C GLY A 242 6.07 0.72 -19.41
N GLU A 243 5.32 1.58 -18.70
CA GLU A 243 5.83 2.79 -18.02
C GLU A 243 5.50 2.72 -16.54
N MET A 244 6.32 3.34 -15.67
CA MET A 244 6.03 3.49 -14.25
C MET A 244 5.90 4.97 -13.85
N ARG A 245 4.79 5.30 -13.19
CA ARG A 245 4.55 6.62 -12.60
C ARG A 245 4.19 6.46 -11.13
N MET A 246 4.63 7.40 -10.30
CA MET A 246 4.21 7.50 -8.92
C MET A 246 3.90 8.95 -8.56
N CYS A 247 3.07 9.18 -7.54
CA CYS A 247 3.07 10.48 -6.87
C CYS A 247 4.26 10.55 -5.91
N ARG A 248 4.47 11.67 -5.23
CA ARG A 248 5.34 11.71 -4.04
C ARG A 248 4.74 10.87 -2.91
N ILE A 249 4.92 9.55 -2.97
CA ILE A 249 4.34 8.61 -2.02
C ILE A 249 4.80 8.94 -0.59
N ASN A 250 3.98 8.60 0.41
CA ASN A 250 4.17 8.93 1.82
C ASN A 250 4.16 10.43 2.21
N SER A 251 4.37 11.37 1.27
CA SER A 251 4.57 12.80 1.61
C SER A 251 3.30 13.63 1.78
N GLY A 252 2.13 13.04 1.56
CA GLY A 252 0.83 13.66 1.83
C GLY A 252 0.34 13.34 3.23
N LEU A 253 -0.76 12.58 3.31
CA LEU A 253 -1.44 12.26 4.57
C LEU A 253 -0.67 11.29 5.50
N PHE A 254 0.40 10.68 4.99
CA PHE A 254 1.33 9.88 5.78
C PHE A 254 2.45 10.73 6.42
N ALA A 255 2.56 12.01 6.02
CA ALA A 255 3.41 13.02 6.65
C ALA A 255 4.89 12.63 6.77
N VAL A 256 5.41 11.87 5.80
CA VAL A 256 6.86 11.59 5.69
C VAL A 256 7.48 12.63 4.76
N PRO A 257 8.54 13.35 5.15
CA PRO A 257 9.23 14.26 4.24
C PRO A 257 9.65 13.55 2.95
N TRP A 258 9.30 14.14 1.80
CA TRP A 258 9.50 13.47 0.50
C TRP A 258 10.95 13.06 0.27
N HIS A 259 11.93 13.87 0.71
CA HIS A 259 13.35 13.56 0.53
C HIS A 259 13.75 12.24 1.21
N GLU A 260 13.21 11.91 2.38
CA GLU A 260 13.48 10.65 3.08
C GLU A 260 12.92 9.45 2.30
N THR A 261 11.69 9.58 1.78
CA THR A 261 11.09 8.53 0.94
C THR A 261 11.85 8.36 -0.37
N LYS A 262 12.28 9.47 -0.99
CA LYS A 262 13.10 9.46 -2.20
C LYS A 262 14.42 8.70 -1.98
N LEU A 263 15.13 8.96 -0.88
CA LEU A 263 16.38 8.27 -0.55
C LEU A 263 16.19 6.75 -0.48
N VAL A 264 15.18 6.29 0.28
CA VAL A 264 14.86 4.85 0.39
C VAL A 264 14.62 4.19 -0.98
N ILE A 265 13.98 4.90 -1.91
CA ILE A 265 13.67 4.37 -3.24
C ILE A 265 14.91 4.36 -4.15
N GLU A 266 15.71 5.42 -4.16
CA GLU A 266 16.90 5.53 -5.01
C GLU A 266 18.06 4.64 -4.53
N GLU A 267 18.16 4.39 -3.23
CA GLU A 267 19.14 3.47 -2.62
C GLU A 267 18.76 1.99 -2.76
N LEU A 268 17.55 1.68 -3.23
CA LEU A 268 17.12 0.31 -3.42
C LEU A 268 17.95 -0.38 -4.50
N GLU A 269 18.82 -1.29 -4.07
CA GLU A 269 19.56 -2.20 -4.94
C GLU A 269 18.66 -3.36 -5.39
N LEU A 270 18.62 -3.57 -6.71
CA LEU A 270 17.76 -4.55 -7.36
C LEU A 270 18.63 -5.54 -8.12
N GLY A 271 18.38 -6.83 -7.89
CA GLY A 271 19.05 -7.93 -8.56
C GLY A 271 18.64 -8.08 -10.03
N GLU A 272 19.37 -8.91 -10.77
CA GLU A 272 18.94 -9.32 -12.10
C GLU A 272 17.58 -10.04 -12.03
N GLY A 273 16.68 -9.73 -12.96
CA GLY A 273 15.33 -10.30 -13.00
C GLY A 273 14.34 -9.73 -11.98
N GLU A 274 14.73 -8.78 -11.11
CA GLU A 274 13.79 -8.18 -10.15
C GLU A 274 12.98 -6.99 -10.70
N VAL A 275 13.29 -6.54 -11.92
CA VAL A 275 12.73 -5.30 -12.48
C VAL A 275 12.31 -5.45 -13.94
N PRO A 276 11.21 -4.80 -14.37
CA PRO A 276 10.78 -4.85 -15.78
C PRO A 276 11.76 -4.11 -16.72
N GLY A 277 11.88 -4.61 -17.96
CA GLY A 277 12.59 -3.94 -19.05
C GLY A 277 14.10 -4.22 -19.18
N GLU A 278 14.71 -3.66 -20.23
CA GLU A 278 16.10 -3.89 -20.65
C GLU A 278 17.17 -3.43 -19.63
N ARG A 279 18.43 -3.80 -19.89
CA ARG A 279 19.60 -3.46 -19.08
C ARG A 279 19.71 -1.93 -18.89
N GLY A 280 19.62 -1.46 -17.64
CA GLY A 280 19.73 -0.04 -17.30
C GLY A 280 19.06 0.33 -15.97
N PRO A 281 19.11 1.60 -15.55
CA PRO A 281 18.39 2.06 -14.36
C PRO A 281 16.87 1.93 -14.56
N VAL A 282 16.16 1.54 -13.51
CA VAL A 282 14.69 1.52 -13.51
C VAL A 282 14.20 2.96 -13.40
N ARG A 283 13.47 3.44 -14.41
CA ARG A 283 12.97 4.82 -14.42
C ARG A 283 11.54 4.86 -13.88
N ILE A 284 11.29 5.74 -12.91
CA ILE A 284 9.94 6.04 -12.44
C ILE A 284 9.72 7.54 -12.51
N VAL A 285 8.63 7.95 -13.18
CA VAL A 285 8.25 9.37 -13.26
C VAL A 285 7.47 9.74 -12.01
N VAL A 286 7.99 10.68 -11.21
CA VAL A 286 7.38 11.16 -9.97
C VAL A 286 6.60 12.44 -10.25
N TYR A 287 5.29 12.38 -10.04
CA TYR A 287 4.38 13.50 -10.21
C TYR A 287 4.20 14.26 -8.89
N SER A 288 4.33 15.58 -8.97
CA SER A 288 3.90 16.51 -7.92
C SER A 288 2.78 17.43 -8.40
N PRO A 289 1.87 17.85 -7.50
CA PRO A 289 0.90 18.89 -7.80
C PRO A 289 1.60 20.15 -8.35
N ALA A 290 0.91 20.86 -9.25
CA ALA A 290 1.30 22.18 -9.71
C ALA A 290 1.10 23.23 -8.61
#